data_AF-A0A9E2BIF8-F1
#
_entry.id   AF-A0A9E2BIF8-F1
#
_cell.length_a   1.000
_cell.length_b   1.000
_cell.length_c   1.000
_cell.angle_alpha   90.00
_cell.angle_beta   90.00
_cell.angle_gamma   90.00
#
_symmetry.space_group_name_H-M   'P 1'
#
loop_
_entity.id
_entity.type
_entity.pdbx_description
1 polymer ?
#
loop_
_entity_poly.entity_id
_entity_poly.type
_entity_poly.pdbx_seq_one_letter_code
_entity_poly.pdbx_strand_id
1 'polypeptide(L)'
;MLGIPFNDRVTREQIRAKNVIICFSDFSNSRSAIGEQKVNIRTIGTGSAIFYLDGKKTAGTWRRDVGKPIKFYNSDGEDLKVNAGTTWIQVVPQGTQVK
;
A
#
# COMPACT_ATOMS: atom_id res chain seq x y z
N MET A 1 -0.53 6.31 -13.66
CA MET A 1 0.65 5.93 -14.47
C MET A 1 0.21 5.77 -15.91
N LEU A 2 0.95 6.30 -16.88
CA LEU A 2 0.61 6.27 -18.31
C LEU A 2 0.98 4.93 -19.01
N GLY A 3 1.01 3.82 -18.28
CA GLY A 3 1.43 2.51 -18.82
C GLY A 3 2.92 2.36 -19.13
N ILE A 4 3.74 3.35 -18.79
CA ILE A 4 5.20 3.30 -18.97
C ILE A 4 5.82 2.45 -17.85
N PRO A 5 6.70 1.48 -18.17
CA PRO A 5 7.43 0.70 -17.18
C PRO A 5 8.20 1.58 -16.19
N PHE A 6 8.10 1.26 -14.91
CA PHE A 6 8.90 1.93 -13.89
C PHE A 6 10.28 1.25 -13.83
N ASN A 7 11.29 1.92 -14.38
CA ASN A 7 12.64 1.39 -14.46
C ASN A 7 13.54 2.04 -13.41
N ASP A 8 14.44 1.25 -12.84
CA ASP A 8 15.52 1.76 -12.01
C ASP A 8 16.43 2.67 -12.84
N ARG A 9 16.78 3.85 -12.31
CA ARG A 9 17.55 4.84 -13.07
C ARG A 9 18.98 4.38 -13.36
N VAL A 10 19.59 3.62 -12.44
CA VAL A 10 20.98 3.18 -12.52
C VAL A 10 21.09 1.95 -13.41
N THR A 11 20.29 0.91 -13.15
CA THR A 11 20.37 -0.35 -13.90
C THR A 11 19.62 -0.31 -15.22
N ARG A 12 18.66 0.62 -15.35
CA ARG A 12 17.69 0.71 -16.47
C ARG A 12 16.72 -0.48 -16.54
N GLU A 13 16.77 -1.41 -15.60
CA GLU A 13 15.88 -2.56 -15.54
C GLU A 13 14.51 -2.19 -14.97
N GLN A 14 13.48 -2.89 -15.44
CA GLN A 14 12.13 -2.73 -14.89
C GLN A 14 12.06 -3.22 -13.45
N ILE A 15 11.53 -2.38 -12.56
CA ILE A 15 11.30 -2.75 -11.17
C ILE A 15 10.23 -3.84 -11.12
N ARG A 16 10.54 -4.93 -10.41
CA ARG A 16 9.66 -6.07 -10.19
C ARG A 16 9.47 -6.29 -8.70
N ALA A 17 8.27 -6.69 -8.32
CA ALA A 17 7.94 -7.08 -6.97
C ALA A 17 7.36 -8.49 -6.98
N LYS A 18 7.76 -9.32 -6.00
CA LYS A 18 7.21 -10.65 -5.80
C LYS A 18 5.84 -10.60 -5.11
N ASN A 19 5.63 -9.56 -4.30
CA ASN A 19 4.40 -9.29 -3.57
C ASN A 19 3.96 -7.85 -3.84
N VAL A 20 2.67 -7.63 -4.12
CA VAL A 20 2.10 -6.27 -4.20
C VAL A 20 0.94 -6.17 -3.21
N ILE A 21 0.98 -5.13 -2.37
CA ILE A 21 -0.03 -4.86 -1.34
C ILE A 21 -0.62 -3.48 -1.60
N ILE A 22 -1.94 -3.41 -1.72
CA ILE A 22 -2.68 -2.15 -1.80
C ILE A 22 -3.33 -1.89 -0.44
N CYS A 23 -2.96 -0.80 0.22
CA CYS A 23 -3.52 -0.39 1.51
C CYS A 23 -4.53 0.73 1.29
N PHE A 24 -5.76 0.54 1.74
CA PHE A 24 -6.76 1.60 1.74
C PHE A 24 -6.67 2.37 3.04
N SER A 25 -6.45 3.67 2.93
CA SER A 25 -6.39 4.57 4.09
C SER A 25 -7.16 5.84 3.86
N ASP A 26 -7.37 6.59 4.93
CA ASP A 26 -8.09 7.84 4.91
C ASP A 26 -7.14 8.95 4.50
N PHE A 27 -7.52 9.64 3.43
CA PHE A 27 -6.80 10.78 2.89
C PHE A 27 -7.63 12.01 3.19
N SER A 28 -7.02 13.04 3.75
CA SER A 28 -7.69 14.32 4.03
C SER A 28 -6.84 15.47 3.54
N ASN A 29 -7.49 16.55 3.12
CA ASN A 29 -6.80 17.76 2.72
C ASN A 29 -6.67 18.71 3.92
N SER A 30 -5.53 19.37 4.03
CA SER A 30 -5.31 20.47 4.96
C SER A 30 -4.53 21.60 4.29
N ARG A 31 -4.28 22.68 5.02
CA ARG A 31 -3.39 23.76 4.59
C ARG A 31 -2.19 23.90 5.52
N SER A 32 -1.05 24.27 4.95
CA SER A 32 0.11 24.71 5.74
C SER A 32 -0.16 26.07 6.39
N ALA A 33 0.68 26.47 7.35
CA ALA A 33 0.59 27.78 7.98
C ALA A 33 0.74 28.94 6.98
N ILE A 34 1.37 28.71 5.84
CA ILE A 34 1.53 29.68 4.74
C ILE A 34 0.53 29.46 3.58
N GLY A 35 -0.51 28.64 3.80
CA GLY A 35 -1.66 28.51 2.89
C GLY A 35 -1.57 27.42 1.82
N GLU A 36 -0.47 26.67 1.75
CA GLU A 36 -0.28 25.60 0.74
C GLU A 36 -1.19 24.40 0.99
N GLN A 37 -1.71 23.78 -0.06
CA GLN A 37 -2.49 22.55 0.08
C GLN A 37 -1.60 21.37 0.47
N LYS A 38 -2.08 20.58 1.43
CA LYS A 38 -1.44 19.35 1.90
C LYS A 38 -2.42 18.21 1.87
N VAL A 39 -1.91 17.01 1.59
CA VAL A 39 -2.64 15.76 1.75
C VAL A 39 -2.08 15.05 2.97
N ASN A 40 -2.95 14.75 3.94
CA ASN A 40 -2.63 13.91 5.08
C ASN A 40 -3.11 12.50 4.79
N ILE A 41 -2.27 11.52 5.12
CA ILE A 41 -2.58 10.11 4.98
C ILE A 41 -2.55 9.51 6.38
N ARG A 42 -3.64 8.87 6.80
CA ARG A 42 -3.64 8.16 8.08
C ARG A 42 -2.71 6.95 8.00
N THR A 43 -1.80 6.82 8.96
CA THR A 43 -0.82 5.70 9.00
C THR A 43 -0.93 4.83 10.24
N ILE A 44 -1.72 5.23 11.24
CA ILE A 44 -2.00 4.50 12.48
C ILE A 44 -3.48 4.07 12.48
N GLY A 45 -3.78 2.93 13.10
CA GLY A 45 -5.09 2.31 13.12
C GLY A 45 -5.17 1.11 12.18
N THR A 46 -6.33 0.89 11.58
CA THR A 46 -6.58 -0.23 10.67
C THR A 46 -7.26 0.22 9.37
N GLY A 47 -7.22 -0.61 8.34
CA GLY A 47 -7.94 -0.41 7.09
C GLY A 47 -7.91 -1.66 6.21
N SER A 48 -8.73 -1.66 5.17
CA SER A 48 -8.76 -2.77 4.21
C SER A 48 -7.48 -2.82 3.39
N ALA A 49 -7.16 -4.01 2.88
CA ALA A 49 -6.05 -4.23 1.98
C ALA A 49 -6.42 -5.23 0.88
N ILE A 50 -5.74 -5.13 -0.25
CA ILE A 50 -5.73 -6.15 -1.30
C ILE A 50 -4.30 -6.64 -1.48
N PHE A 51 -4.13 -7.94 -1.57
CA PHE A 51 -2.83 -8.59 -1.77
C PHE A 51 -2.80 -9.29 -3.12
N TYR A 52 -1.74 -9.05 -3.88
CA TYR A 52 -1.40 -9.77 -5.09
C TYR A 52 -0.12 -10.57 -4.83
N LEU A 53 -0.30 -11.87 -4.57
CA LEU A 53 0.76 -12.82 -4.24
C LEU A 53 0.68 -14.01 -5.20
N ASP A 54 1.78 -14.36 -5.88
CA ASP A 54 1.83 -15.44 -6.89
C ASP A 54 0.68 -15.43 -7.90
N GLY A 55 0.30 -14.25 -8.40
CA GLY A 55 -0.77 -14.08 -9.37
C GLY A 55 -2.19 -14.17 -8.79
N LYS A 56 -2.35 -14.40 -7.49
CA LYS A 56 -3.66 -14.41 -6.81
C LYS A 56 -3.96 -13.07 -6.17
N LYS A 57 -5.18 -12.58 -6.38
CA LYS A 57 -5.76 -11.41 -5.69
C LYS A 57 -6.57 -11.89 -4.49
N THR A 58 -6.19 -11.45 -3.29
CA THR A 58 -6.93 -11.75 -2.05
C THR A 58 -7.21 -10.47 -1.27
N ALA A 59 -8.27 -10.48 -0.47
CA ALA A 59 -8.63 -9.37 0.40
C ALA A 59 -8.11 -9.62 1.82
N GLY A 60 -7.93 -8.54 2.57
CA GLY A 60 -7.61 -8.60 3.98
C GLY A 60 -7.53 -7.22 4.60
N THR A 61 -6.73 -7.07 5.63
CA THR A 61 -6.61 -5.81 6.38
C THR A 61 -5.15 -5.48 6.69
N TRP A 62 -4.90 -4.20 6.94
CA TRP A 62 -3.69 -3.73 7.59
C TRP A 62 -4.01 -3.17 8.98
N ARG A 63 -3.05 -3.25 9.89
CA ARG A 63 -3.10 -2.60 11.19
C ARG A 63 -1.73 -2.06 11.57
N ARG A 64 -1.70 -0.89 12.20
CA ARG A 64 -0.50 -0.33 12.80
C ARG A 64 -0.84 0.42 14.06
N ASP A 65 -0.22 0.03 15.17
CA ASP A 65 -0.29 0.76 16.43
C ASP A 65 0.85 1.79 16.52
N VAL A 66 0.72 2.78 17.41
CA VAL A 66 1.72 3.83 17.60
C VAL A 66 3.08 3.22 17.97
N GLY A 67 4.14 3.63 17.27
CA GLY A 67 5.50 3.11 17.49
C GLY A 67 5.71 1.66 17.06
N LYS A 68 4.72 1.02 16.41
CA LYS A 68 4.84 -0.34 15.90
C LYS A 68 4.93 -0.37 14.36
N PRO A 69 5.50 -1.44 13.78
CA PRO A 69 5.42 -1.69 12.34
C PRO A 69 3.98 -1.95 11.90
N ILE A 70 3.71 -1.71 10.62
CA ILE A 70 2.46 -2.15 9.99
C ILE A 70 2.44 -3.69 9.91
N LYS A 71 1.28 -4.28 10.15
CA LYS A 71 0.99 -5.71 9.98
C LYS A 71 -0.15 -5.88 8.98
N PHE A 72 -0.18 -7.02 8.32
CA PHE A 72 -1.20 -7.41 7.35
C PHE A 72 -1.85 -8.71 7.78
N TYR A 73 -3.16 -8.81 7.56
CA TYR A 73 -3.95 -9.97 7.93
C TYR A 73 -4.79 -10.42 6.74
N ASN A 74 -4.94 -11.74 6.56
CA ASN A 74 -5.84 -12.30 5.56
C ASN A 74 -7.32 -12.11 5.97
N SER A 75 -8.25 -12.61 5.15
CA SER A 75 -9.69 -12.57 5.44
C SER A 75 -10.08 -13.29 6.72
N ASP A 76 -9.26 -14.26 7.15
CA ASP A 76 -9.52 -15.11 8.30
C ASP A 76 -8.95 -14.50 9.60
N GLY A 77 -8.30 -13.33 9.50
CA GLY A 77 -7.70 -12.61 10.62
C GLY A 77 -6.31 -13.11 11.01
N GLU A 78 -5.71 -14.02 10.23
CA GLU A 78 -4.36 -14.53 10.46
C GLU A 78 -3.30 -13.62 9.83
N ASP A 79 -2.08 -13.63 10.39
CA ASP A 79 -0.96 -12.88 9.84
C ASP A 79 -0.71 -13.28 8.37
N LEU A 80 -0.66 -12.29 7.47
CA LEU A 80 -0.41 -12.51 6.05
C LEU A 80 1.01 -13.03 5.83
N LYS A 81 1.12 -14.23 5.28
CA LYS A 81 2.39 -14.77 4.79
C LYS A 81 2.65 -14.25 3.38
N VAL A 82 3.74 -13.49 3.22
CA VAL A 82 4.21 -13.02 1.91
C VAL A 82 5.32 -13.94 1.38
N ASN A 83 5.50 -13.95 0.06
CA ASN A 83 6.59 -14.71 -0.54
C ASN A 83 7.94 -14.07 -0.24
N ALA A 84 8.99 -14.88 -0.21
CA ALA A 84 10.36 -14.39 -0.15
C ALA A 84 10.68 -13.53 -1.39
N GLY A 85 11.09 -12.28 -1.16
CA GLY A 85 11.44 -11.32 -2.21
C GLY A 85 10.89 -9.92 -1.96
N THR A 86 11.03 -9.06 -2.96
CA THR A 86 10.63 -7.65 -2.89
C THR A 86 9.12 -7.50 -2.75
N THR A 87 8.69 -6.65 -1.82
CA THR A 87 7.29 -6.29 -1.61
C THR A 87 7.07 -4.83 -1.97
N TRP A 88 6.10 -4.56 -2.82
CA TRP A 88 5.63 -3.21 -3.15
C TRP A 88 4.36 -2.92 -2.37
N ILE A 89 4.35 -1.85 -1.58
CA ILE A 89 3.17 -1.40 -0.83
C ILE A 89 2.71 -0.07 -1.41
N GLN A 90 1.46 -0.01 -1.85
CA GLN A 90 0.84 1.22 -2.36
C GLN A 90 -0.33 1.62 -1.47
N VAL A 91 -0.24 2.81 -0.89
CA VAL A 91 -1.33 3.37 -0.06
C VAL A 91 -2.23 4.23 -0.94
N VAL A 92 -3.52 3.99 -0.90
CA VAL A 92 -4.53 4.68 -1.72
C VAL A 92 -5.71 5.16 -0.88
N PRO A 93 -6.45 6.19 -1.32
CA PRO A 93 -7.69 6.59 -0.67
C PRO A 93 -8.73 5.47 -0.64
N GLN A 94 -9.61 5.49 0.35
CA GLN A 94 -10.83 4.68 0.38
C GLN A 94 -11.61 4.81 -0.94
N GLY A 95 -12.20 3.69 -1.40
CA GLY A 95 -13.02 3.67 -2.63
C GLY A 95 -12.21 3.69 -3.94
N THR A 96 -10.88 3.72 -3.89
CA THR A 96 -10.03 3.60 -5.09
C THR A 96 -10.32 2.30 -5.84
N GLN A 97 -10.67 2.37 -7.13
CA GLN A 97 -10.86 1.18 -7.94
C GLN A 97 -9.51 0.56 -8.31
N VAL A 98 -9.31 -0.70 -7.93
CA VAL A 98 -8.13 -1.50 -8.30
C VAL A 98 -8.54 -2.53 -9.34
N LYS A 99 -8.07 -2.34 -10.57
CA LYS A 99 -8.33 -3.19 -11.74
C LYS A 99 -7.10 -4.05 -12.04
#